data_AF-A0A952WUF2-F1
#
_entry.id   AF-A0A952WUF2-F1
#
_cell.length_a   1.000
_cell.length_b   1.000
_cell.length_c   1.000
_cell.angle_alpha   90.00
_cell.angle_beta   90.00
_cell.angle_gamma   90.00
#
_symmetry.space_group_name_H-M   'P 1'
#
loop_
_entity.id
_entity.type
_entity.pdbx_description
1 polymer ?
#
loop_
_entity_poly.entity_id
_entity_poly.type
_entity_poly.pdbx_seq_one_letter_code
_entity_poly.pdbx_strand_id
1 'polypeptide(L)'
;MSSWRAFCETVHAMALGLWLGFVVAAGAYAAAVFPTAKKLAPRLPEFEQYTGDHWLIVGGRIAQTVFLIGDIAQFFCALVAVSTFACAVWMFGGGERRPALYVRGLALAIALASVASLLFVVNPKFVSATNAYWAAARAGDNAAAAAHQQVARETHPYATSLMSLAAGSVAVALGACVWSLATSRGRERGA
;
A
#
# COMPACT_ATOMS: atom_id res chain seq x y z
N MET A 1 20.47 -11.46 -24.56
CA MET A 1 19.06 -11.61 -24.10
C MET A 1 18.07 -11.30 -25.23
N SER A 2 16.89 -11.93 -25.30
CA SER A 2 15.84 -11.47 -26.23
C SER A 2 15.33 -10.09 -25.80
N SER A 3 14.99 -9.23 -26.78
CA SER A 3 14.44 -7.89 -26.54
C SER A 3 13.20 -7.92 -25.64
N TRP A 4 12.36 -8.95 -25.80
CA TRP A 4 11.16 -9.17 -25.00
C TRP A 4 11.44 -9.43 -23.52
N ARG A 5 12.48 -10.21 -23.19
CA ARG A 5 12.85 -10.48 -21.79
C ARG A 5 13.31 -9.23 -21.07
N ALA A 6 14.15 -8.43 -21.73
CA ALA A 6 14.63 -7.16 -21.18
C ALA A 6 13.46 -6.21 -20.91
N PHE A 7 12.52 -6.12 -21.85
CA PHE A 7 11.30 -5.33 -21.69
C PHE A 7 10.47 -5.78 -20.47
N CYS A 8 10.15 -7.07 -20.34
CA CYS A 8 9.37 -7.58 -19.21
C CYS A 8 10.02 -7.29 -17.86
N GLU A 9 11.34 -7.48 -17.72
CA GLU A 9 12.03 -7.22 -16.46
C GLU A 9 12.10 -5.73 -16.12
N THR A 10 12.27 -4.85 -17.13
CA THR A 10 12.24 -3.40 -16.93
C THR A 10 10.85 -2.94 -16.47
N VAL A 11 9.79 -3.35 -17.17
CA VAL A 11 8.40 -3.00 -16.81
C VAL A 11 8.07 -3.54 -15.41
N HIS A 12 8.50 -4.76 -15.10
CA HIS A 12 8.31 -5.34 -13.77
C HIS A 12 9.00 -4.52 -12.68
N ALA A 13 10.28 -4.16 -12.86
CA ALA A 13 11.02 -3.36 -11.91
C ALA A 13 10.41 -1.97 -11.72
N MET A 14 9.94 -1.34 -12.81
CA MET A 14 9.21 -0.07 -12.75
C MET A 14 7.91 -0.20 -11.96
N ALA A 15 7.12 -1.25 -12.22
CA ALA A 15 5.87 -1.49 -11.50
C ALA A 15 6.10 -1.70 -10.00
N LEU A 16 7.11 -2.48 -9.62
CA LEU A 16 7.49 -2.66 -8.21
C LEU A 16 8.00 -1.37 -7.56
N GLY A 17 8.81 -0.58 -8.29
CA GLY A 17 9.31 0.70 -7.81
C GLY A 17 8.19 1.72 -7.58
N LEU A 18 7.25 1.84 -8.53
CA LEU A 18 6.07 2.68 -8.41
C LEU A 18 5.18 2.22 -7.26
N TRP A 19 4.91 0.91 -7.17
CA TRP A 19 4.12 0.34 -6.07
C TRP A 19 4.71 0.73 -4.72
N LEU A 20 6.01 0.47 -4.50
CA LEU A 20 6.69 0.82 -3.25
C LEU A 20 6.62 2.33 -2.98
N GLY A 21 6.86 3.14 -4.01
CA GLY A 21 6.81 4.59 -3.92
C GLY A 21 5.45 5.10 -3.43
N PHE A 22 4.35 4.60 -4.00
CA PHE A 22 3.00 4.98 -3.57
C PHE A 22 2.70 4.57 -2.12
N VAL A 23 3.07 3.35 -1.70
CA VAL A 23 2.83 2.89 -0.32
C VAL A 23 3.61 3.73 0.68
N VAL A 24 4.88 4.00 0.40
CA VAL A 24 5.74 4.84 1.26
C VAL A 24 5.23 6.28 1.29
N ALA A 25 4.84 6.84 0.14
CA ALA A 25 4.29 8.20 0.06
C ALA A 25 2.99 8.34 0.86
N ALA A 26 2.08 7.36 0.79
CA ALA A 26 0.84 7.36 1.57
C ALA A 26 1.12 7.29 3.09
N GLY A 27 2.07 6.44 3.51
CA GLY A 27 2.50 6.36 4.91
C GLY A 27 3.14 7.66 5.41
N ALA A 28 4.07 8.23 4.63
CA ALA A 28 4.73 9.50 4.94
C ALA A 28 3.72 10.66 5.00
N TYR A 29 2.75 10.67 4.09
CA TYR A 29 1.66 11.64 4.08
C TYR A 29 0.88 11.60 5.39
N ALA A 30 0.42 10.42 5.82
CA ALA A 30 -0.30 10.27 7.09
C ALA A 30 0.58 10.69 8.29
N ALA A 31 1.85 10.30 8.30
CA ALA A 31 2.80 10.66 9.35
C ALA A 31 3.04 12.19 9.45
N ALA A 32 2.87 12.94 8.36
CA ALA A 32 2.98 14.39 8.35
C ALA A 32 1.65 15.10 8.70
N VAL A 33 0.53 14.64 8.11
CA VAL A 33 -0.76 15.33 8.18
C VAL A 33 -1.42 15.21 9.53
N PHE A 34 -1.42 14.03 10.16
CA PHE A 34 -2.09 13.87 11.46
C PHE A 34 -1.43 14.70 12.56
N PRO A 35 -0.09 14.71 12.74
CA PRO A 35 0.56 15.59 13.71
C PRO A 35 0.36 17.08 13.40
N THR A 36 0.40 17.46 12.12
CA THR A 36 0.16 18.86 11.72
C THR A 36 -1.26 19.30 12.02
N ALA A 37 -2.27 18.50 11.64
CA ALA A 37 -3.67 18.77 11.95
C ALA A 37 -3.88 18.87 13.47
N LYS A 38 -3.25 17.98 14.26
CA LYS A 38 -3.33 18.03 15.71
C LYS A 38 -2.78 19.34 16.28
N LYS A 39 -1.62 19.81 15.78
CA LYS A 39 -1.02 21.08 16.21
C LYS A 39 -1.87 22.30 15.86
N LEU A 40 -2.52 22.28 14.70
CA LEU A 40 -3.39 23.37 14.25
C LEU A 40 -4.70 23.46 15.04
N ALA A 41 -5.09 22.39 15.75
CA ALA A 41 -6.33 22.30 16.52
C ALA A 41 -7.55 22.86 15.76
N PRO A 42 -7.82 22.39 14.52
CA PRO A 42 -8.88 22.96 13.69
C PRO A 42 -10.24 22.82 14.36
N ARG A 43 -11.08 23.85 14.22
CA ARG A 43 -12.50 23.76 14.51
C ARG A 43 -13.28 23.61 13.22
N LEU A 44 -14.19 22.65 13.17
CA LEU A 44 -15.04 22.39 12.02
C LEU A 44 -16.46 22.85 12.39
N PRO A 45 -16.98 23.94 11.79
CA PRO A 45 -18.31 24.44 12.11
C PRO A 45 -19.43 23.40 11.91
N GLU A 46 -19.28 22.52 10.92
CA GLU A 46 -20.24 21.43 10.66
C GLU A 46 -20.28 20.37 11.79
N PHE A 47 -19.32 20.39 12.71
CA PHE A 47 -19.17 19.43 13.81
C PHE A 47 -19.20 20.15 15.16
N GLU A 48 -19.81 21.33 15.27
CA GLU A 48 -19.79 22.15 16.50
C GLU A 48 -20.34 21.42 17.74
N GLN A 49 -21.28 20.50 17.55
CA GLN A 49 -21.89 19.70 18.63
C GLN A 49 -21.03 18.49 19.05
N TYR A 50 -20.00 18.15 18.28
CA TYR A 50 -19.08 17.07 18.61
C TYR A 50 -18.03 17.57 19.61
N THR A 51 -17.85 16.84 20.70
CA THR A 51 -16.93 17.24 21.79
C THR A 51 -15.54 16.62 21.67
N GLY A 52 -15.34 15.71 20.71
CA GLY A 52 -14.07 15.02 20.51
C GLY A 52 -13.08 15.75 19.59
N ASP A 53 -12.05 15.02 19.19
CA ASP A 53 -10.91 15.55 18.45
C ASP A 53 -11.24 15.89 16.98
N HIS A 54 -11.46 17.16 16.67
CA HIS A 54 -11.75 17.62 15.30
C HIS A 54 -10.58 17.40 14.32
N TRP A 55 -9.35 17.41 14.82
CA TRP A 55 -8.17 17.16 13.99
C TRP A 55 -8.15 15.75 13.39
N LEU A 56 -8.76 14.76 14.05
CA LEU A 56 -8.91 13.40 13.51
C LEU A 56 -9.87 13.35 12.32
N ILE A 57 -10.93 14.16 12.35
CA ILE A 57 -11.90 14.26 11.26
C ILE A 57 -11.23 14.91 10.04
N VAL A 58 -10.53 16.04 10.25
CA VAL A 58 -9.78 16.73 9.18
C VAL A 58 -8.72 15.80 8.59
N GLY A 59 -7.83 15.26 9.43
CA GLY A 59 -6.76 14.38 8.99
C GLY A 59 -7.28 13.14 8.28
N GLY A 60 -8.33 12.51 8.83
CA GLY A 60 -8.95 11.32 8.27
C GLY A 60 -9.59 11.54 6.90
N ARG A 61 -10.32 12.65 6.70
CA ARG A 61 -10.95 12.96 5.39
C ARG A 61 -9.92 13.17 4.29
N ILE A 62 -8.84 13.90 4.60
CA ILE A 62 -7.80 14.15 3.60
C ILE A 62 -7.00 12.85 3.34
N ALA A 63 -6.68 12.10 4.40
CA ALA A 63 -5.97 10.83 4.29
C ALA A 63 -6.77 9.78 3.50
N GLN A 64 -8.09 9.69 3.67
CA GLN A 64 -8.92 8.73 2.93
C GLN A 64 -8.82 8.91 1.41
N THR A 65 -8.75 10.16 0.92
CA THR A 65 -8.57 10.43 -0.52
C THR A 65 -7.20 9.96 -0.99
N VAL A 66 -6.15 10.26 -0.22
CA VAL A 66 -4.78 9.83 -0.55
C VAL A 66 -4.65 8.30 -0.52
N PHE A 67 -5.26 7.64 0.47
CA PHE A 67 -5.27 6.18 0.56
C PHE A 67 -6.06 5.53 -0.57
N LEU A 68 -7.18 6.11 -1.00
CA LEU A 68 -7.91 5.61 -2.17
C LEU A 68 -7.06 5.68 -3.45
N ILE A 69 -6.35 6.80 -3.66
CA ILE A 69 -5.41 6.93 -4.78
C ILE A 69 -4.28 5.90 -4.66
N GLY A 70 -3.76 5.70 -3.46
CA GLY A 70 -2.78 4.67 -3.13
C GLY A 70 -3.29 3.26 -3.49
N ASP A 71 -4.48 2.89 -3.03
CA ASP A 71 -5.11 1.60 -3.29
C ASP A 71 -5.28 1.33 -4.79
N ILE A 72 -5.75 2.33 -5.56
CA ILE A 72 -5.88 2.25 -7.01
C ILE A 72 -4.51 2.03 -7.67
N ALA A 73 -3.50 2.83 -7.30
CA ALA A 73 -2.16 2.71 -7.84
C ALA A 73 -1.52 1.35 -7.50
N GLN A 74 -1.69 0.88 -6.26
CA GLN A 74 -1.24 -0.43 -5.80
C GLN A 74 -1.90 -1.55 -6.61
N PHE A 75 -3.20 -1.49 -6.84
CA PHE A 75 -3.93 -2.48 -7.62
C PHE A 75 -3.36 -2.61 -9.04
N PHE A 76 -3.17 -1.50 -9.74
CA PHE A 76 -2.61 -1.52 -11.09
C PHE A 76 -1.14 -1.97 -11.11
N CYS A 77 -0.32 -1.48 -10.19
CA CYS A 77 1.08 -1.92 -10.12
C CYS A 77 1.19 -3.41 -9.78
N ALA A 78 0.31 -3.93 -8.93
CA ALA A 78 0.22 -5.35 -8.61
C ALA A 78 -0.14 -6.19 -9.84
N LEU A 79 -1.15 -5.77 -10.60
CA LEU A 79 -1.56 -6.45 -11.82
C LEU A 79 -0.41 -6.51 -12.84
N VAL A 80 0.27 -5.40 -13.06
CA VAL A 80 1.41 -5.32 -13.99
C VAL A 80 2.56 -6.21 -13.47
N ALA A 81 2.92 -6.09 -12.19
CA ALA A 81 4.02 -6.85 -11.60
C ALA A 81 3.78 -8.37 -11.68
N VAL A 82 2.55 -8.82 -11.41
CA VAL A 82 2.16 -10.24 -11.53
C VAL A 82 2.22 -10.70 -12.99
N SER A 83 1.66 -9.92 -13.91
CA SER A 83 1.61 -10.28 -15.33
C SER A 83 3.01 -10.40 -15.93
N THR A 84 3.90 -9.44 -15.63
CA THR A 84 5.28 -9.48 -16.12
C THR A 84 6.11 -10.56 -15.42
N PHE A 85 5.84 -10.85 -14.14
CA PHE A 85 6.50 -11.97 -13.44
C PHE A 85 6.06 -13.32 -14.02
N ALA A 86 4.77 -13.53 -14.23
CA ALA A 86 4.24 -14.74 -14.86
C ALA A 86 4.79 -14.93 -16.28
N CYS A 87 4.83 -13.86 -17.08
CA CYS A 87 5.48 -13.86 -18.39
C CYS A 87 6.96 -14.27 -18.27
N ALA A 88 7.69 -13.73 -17.28
CA ALA A 88 9.10 -14.06 -17.08
C ALA A 88 9.32 -15.54 -16.72
N VAL A 89 8.44 -16.11 -15.89
CA VAL A 89 8.49 -17.52 -15.47
C VAL A 89 8.11 -18.46 -16.61
N TRP A 90 6.99 -18.20 -17.29
CA TRP A 90 6.41 -19.10 -18.27
C TRP A 90 7.09 -19.04 -19.64
N MET A 91 7.47 -17.86 -20.12
CA MET A 91 8.02 -17.72 -21.49
C MET A 91 9.54 -17.90 -21.54
N PHE A 92 10.27 -17.55 -20.50
CA PHE A 92 11.74 -17.55 -20.53
C PHE A 92 12.40 -18.61 -19.65
N GLY A 93 11.62 -19.34 -18.86
CA GLY A 93 12.07 -20.44 -18.03
C GLY A 93 12.95 -20.03 -16.84
N GLY A 94 12.89 -20.83 -15.77
CA GLY A 94 13.73 -20.69 -14.57
C GLY A 94 15.13 -21.26 -14.76
N GLY A 95 15.94 -20.67 -15.66
CA GLY A 95 17.38 -20.98 -15.80
C GLY A 95 18.18 -20.80 -14.49
N GLU A 96 19.51 -20.70 -14.54
CA GLU A 96 20.43 -20.62 -13.37
C GLU A 96 20.15 -19.53 -12.29
N ARG A 97 19.07 -18.75 -12.42
CA ARG A 97 18.60 -17.70 -11.51
C ARG A 97 17.51 -18.16 -10.55
N ARG A 98 17.42 -19.47 -10.28
CA ARG A 98 16.35 -20.10 -9.47
C ARG A 98 16.14 -19.43 -8.09
N PRO A 99 17.18 -19.12 -7.30
CA PRO A 99 16.97 -18.56 -5.96
C PRO A 99 16.30 -17.17 -5.98
N ALA A 100 16.77 -16.27 -6.85
CA ALA A 100 16.20 -14.94 -6.97
C ALA A 100 14.73 -14.97 -7.45
N LEU A 101 14.38 -15.94 -8.30
CA LEU A 101 13.02 -16.13 -8.78
C LEU A 101 12.09 -16.61 -7.66
N TYR A 102 12.53 -17.54 -6.82
CA TYR A 102 11.75 -17.98 -5.64
C TYR A 102 11.55 -16.88 -4.62
N VAL A 103 12.61 -16.12 -4.31
CA VAL A 103 12.51 -14.98 -3.38
C VAL A 103 11.53 -13.92 -3.92
N ARG A 104 11.64 -13.57 -5.21
CA ARG A 104 10.71 -12.63 -5.86
C ARG A 104 9.27 -13.15 -5.84
N GLY A 105 9.06 -14.42 -6.18
CA GLY A 105 7.74 -15.04 -6.21
C GLY A 105 7.08 -15.07 -4.84
N LEU A 106 7.82 -15.48 -3.80
CA LEU A 106 7.33 -15.51 -2.43
C LEU A 106 7.02 -14.10 -1.91
N ALA A 107 7.93 -13.14 -2.12
CA ALA A 107 7.72 -11.77 -1.72
C ALA A 107 6.51 -11.14 -2.44
N LEU A 108 6.37 -11.35 -3.75
CA LEU A 108 5.21 -10.88 -4.50
C LEU A 108 3.91 -11.53 -4.00
N ALA A 109 3.91 -12.82 -3.69
CA ALA A 109 2.76 -13.51 -3.13
C ALA A 109 2.33 -12.93 -1.77
N ILE A 110 3.28 -12.65 -0.87
CA ILE A 110 2.99 -12.01 0.43
C ILE A 110 2.45 -10.59 0.22
N ALA A 111 3.04 -9.81 -0.70
CA ALA A 111 2.56 -8.47 -1.03
C ALA A 111 1.11 -8.49 -1.55
N LEU A 112 0.79 -9.41 -2.46
CA LEU A 112 -0.56 -9.59 -2.98
C LEU A 112 -1.55 -10.02 -1.91
N ALA A 113 -1.19 -11.00 -1.07
CA ALA A 113 -2.03 -11.43 0.04
C ALA A 113 -2.32 -10.27 1.01
N SER A 114 -1.31 -9.43 1.26
CA SER A 114 -1.43 -8.26 2.13
C SER A 114 -2.38 -7.20 1.53
N VAL A 115 -2.21 -6.87 0.25
CA VAL A 115 -3.07 -5.91 -0.46
C VAL A 115 -4.48 -6.44 -0.64
N ALA A 116 -4.67 -7.72 -0.97
CA ALA A 116 -5.99 -8.33 -1.05
C ALA A 116 -6.70 -8.28 0.32
N SER A 117 -6.00 -8.59 1.40
CA SER A 117 -6.55 -8.51 2.75
C SER A 117 -6.92 -7.07 3.13
N LEU A 118 -6.10 -6.08 2.76
CA LEU A 118 -6.42 -4.67 2.91
C LEU A 118 -7.70 -4.31 2.15
N LEU A 119 -7.75 -4.54 0.84
CA LEU A 119 -8.83 -4.07 -0.01
C LEU A 119 -10.16 -4.76 0.27
N PHE A 120 -10.15 -6.06 0.55
CA PHE A 120 -11.38 -6.85 0.64
C PHE A 120 -11.86 -7.13 2.07
N VAL A 121 -11.00 -6.97 3.08
CA VAL A 121 -11.35 -7.31 4.47
C VAL A 121 -11.22 -6.11 5.39
N VAL A 122 -10.05 -5.46 5.41
CA VAL A 122 -9.76 -4.43 6.42
C VAL A 122 -10.34 -3.07 6.02
N ASN A 123 -10.10 -2.60 4.80
CA ASN A 123 -10.54 -1.28 4.32
C ASN A 123 -12.07 -1.14 4.31
N PRO A 124 -12.88 -2.13 3.89
CA PRO A 124 -14.34 -2.01 3.94
C PRO A 124 -14.85 -1.76 5.37
N LYS A 125 -14.33 -2.52 6.35
CA LYS A 125 -14.67 -2.34 7.77
C LYS A 125 -14.21 -0.98 8.29
N PHE A 126 -12.96 -0.60 7.99
CA PHE A 126 -12.37 0.65 8.44
C PHE A 126 -13.13 1.86 7.89
N VAL A 127 -13.33 1.92 6.56
CA VAL A 127 -14.05 3.02 5.89
C VAL A 127 -15.50 3.11 6.38
N SER A 128 -16.19 1.98 6.54
CA SER A 128 -17.56 1.97 7.08
C SER A 128 -17.60 2.55 8.50
N ALA A 129 -16.70 2.13 9.39
CA ALA A 129 -16.65 2.64 10.75
C ALA A 129 -16.28 4.13 10.80
N THR A 130 -15.33 4.57 9.98
CA THR A 130 -14.92 5.99 9.87
C THR A 130 -16.05 6.87 9.35
N ASN A 131 -16.80 6.42 8.33
CA ASN A 131 -17.94 7.17 7.80
C ASN A 131 -19.07 7.28 8.85
N ALA A 132 -19.36 6.18 9.57
CA ALA A 132 -20.36 6.17 10.63
C ALA A 132 -19.95 7.09 11.80
N TYR A 133 -18.66 7.09 12.16
CA TYR A 133 -18.10 8.02 13.12
C TYR A 133 -18.34 9.48 12.70
N TRP A 134 -18.02 9.84 11.46
CA TRP A 134 -18.23 11.21 10.99
C TRP A 134 -19.71 11.60 10.91
N ALA A 135 -20.58 10.68 10.52
CA ALA A 135 -22.02 10.94 10.50
C ALA A 135 -22.56 11.22 11.92
N ALA A 136 -22.19 10.39 12.90
CA ALA A 136 -22.57 10.58 14.31
C ALA A 136 -21.99 11.87 14.90
N ALA A 137 -20.71 12.15 14.64
CA ALA A 137 -20.06 13.38 15.08
C ALA A 137 -20.76 14.63 14.51
N ARG A 138 -21.10 14.60 13.22
CA ARG A 138 -21.85 15.69 12.57
C ARG A 138 -23.24 15.90 13.21
N ALA A 139 -23.88 14.82 13.65
CA ALA A 139 -25.18 14.85 14.31
C ALA A 139 -25.11 15.23 15.81
N GLY A 140 -23.92 15.45 16.38
CA GLY A 140 -23.74 15.71 17.82
C GLY A 140 -23.93 14.49 18.72
N ASP A 141 -24.11 13.29 18.15
CA ASP A 141 -24.22 12.04 18.91
C ASP A 141 -22.84 11.54 19.31
N ASN A 142 -22.33 12.11 20.41
CA ASN A 142 -21.01 11.83 20.93
C ASN A 142 -20.82 10.37 21.39
N ALA A 143 -21.89 9.71 21.83
CA ALA A 143 -21.83 8.32 22.26
C ALA A 143 -21.65 7.37 21.06
N ALA A 144 -22.47 7.55 20.02
CA ALA A 144 -22.32 6.78 18.78
C ALA A 144 -20.99 7.09 18.07
N ALA A 145 -20.58 8.36 18.05
CA ALA A 145 -19.30 8.76 17.48
C ALA A 145 -18.12 8.05 18.16
N ALA A 146 -18.11 8.01 19.50
CA ALA A 146 -17.08 7.30 20.26
C ALA A 146 -17.06 5.79 19.96
N ALA A 147 -18.23 5.16 19.88
CA ALA A 147 -18.34 3.73 19.56
C ALA A 147 -17.77 3.40 18.16
N HIS A 148 -18.14 4.17 17.13
CA HIS A 148 -17.62 3.96 15.77
C HIS A 148 -16.13 4.30 15.64
N GLN A 149 -15.68 5.34 16.34
CA GLN A 149 -14.26 5.70 16.40
C GLN A 149 -13.42 4.57 17.02
N GLN A 150 -13.95 3.90 18.05
CA GLN A 150 -13.28 2.76 18.67
C GLN A 150 -13.11 1.60 17.68
N VAL A 151 -14.14 1.27 16.89
CA VAL A 151 -14.03 0.25 15.83
C VAL A 151 -12.96 0.61 14.80
N ALA A 152 -12.90 1.87 14.37
CA ALA A 152 -11.86 2.34 13.46
C ALA A 152 -10.45 2.22 14.11
N ARG A 153 -10.32 2.60 15.39
CA ARG A 153 -9.06 2.51 16.15
C ARG A 153 -8.58 1.07 16.31
N GLU A 154 -9.47 0.12 16.56
CA GLU A 154 -9.14 -1.30 16.65
C GLU A 154 -8.77 -1.90 15.29
N THR A 155 -9.37 -1.38 14.21
CA THR A 155 -9.11 -1.87 12.86
C THR A 155 -7.80 -1.31 12.28
N HIS A 156 -7.40 -0.10 12.69
CA HIS A 156 -6.24 0.62 12.17
C HIS A 156 -4.89 -0.14 12.26
N PRO A 157 -4.52 -0.80 13.38
CA PRO A 157 -3.29 -1.58 13.45
C PRO A 157 -3.18 -2.69 12.41
N TYR A 158 -4.29 -3.32 12.01
CA TYR A 158 -4.29 -4.33 10.95
C TYR A 158 -3.95 -3.69 9.60
N ALA A 159 -4.56 -2.53 9.28
CA ALA A 159 -4.24 -1.80 8.06
C ALA A 159 -2.76 -1.40 8.01
N THR A 160 -2.23 -0.83 9.10
CA THR A 160 -0.82 -0.45 9.20
C THR A 160 0.12 -1.64 9.02
N SER A 161 -0.20 -2.78 9.65
CA SER A 161 0.62 -3.98 9.59
C SER A 161 0.65 -4.57 8.17
N LEU A 162 -0.52 -4.66 7.52
CA LEU A 162 -0.62 -5.15 6.14
C LEU A 162 0.05 -4.22 5.14
N MET A 163 -0.07 -2.89 5.30
CA MET A 163 0.64 -1.93 4.45
C MET A 163 2.16 -2.04 4.62
N SER A 164 2.63 -2.18 5.86
CA SER A 164 4.06 -2.35 6.15
C SER A 164 4.60 -3.66 5.58
N LEU A 165 3.84 -4.75 5.73
CA LEU A 165 4.18 -6.04 5.15
C LEU A 165 4.22 -5.97 3.62
N ALA A 166 3.22 -5.35 2.98
CA ALA A 166 3.20 -5.12 1.55
C ALA A 166 4.42 -4.30 1.10
N ALA A 167 4.74 -3.19 1.76
CA ALA A 167 5.90 -2.36 1.44
C ALA A 167 7.21 -3.15 1.55
N GLY A 168 7.42 -3.86 2.66
CA GLY A 168 8.60 -4.68 2.88
C GLY A 168 8.74 -5.78 1.83
N SER A 169 7.65 -6.48 1.51
CA SER A 169 7.64 -7.53 0.49
C SER A 169 7.89 -6.99 -0.92
N VAL A 170 7.29 -5.85 -1.30
CA VAL A 170 7.57 -5.21 -2.59
C VAL A 170 9.04 -4.76 -2.67
N ALA A 171 9.61 -4.23 -1.59
CA ALA A 171 11.02 -3.85 -1.54
C ALA A 171 11.95 -5.07 -1.71
N VAL A 172 11.64 -6.20 -1.08
CA VAL A 172 12.38 -7.47 -1.26
C VAL A 172 12.26 -7.96 -2.71
N ALA A 173 11.06 -7.95 -3.29
CA ALA A 173 10.85 -8.34 -4.68
C ALA A 173 11.65 -7.44 -5.65
N LEU A 174 11.65 -6.12 -5.40
CA LEU A 174 12.39 -5.15 -6.21
C LEU A 174 13.90 -5.36 -6.09
N GLY A 175 14.42 -5.52 -4.87
CA GLY A 175 15.83 -5.79 -4.62
C GLY A 175 16.29 -7.08 -5.30
N ALA A 176 15.51 -8.16 -5.19
CA ALA A 176 15.81 -9.43 -5.86
C ALA A 176 15.71 -9.32 -7.40
N CYS A 177 14.81 -8.47 -7.93
CA CYS A 177 14.73 -8.16 -9.36
C CYS A 177 16.00 -7.45 -9.85
N VAL A 178 16.40 -6.37 -9.18
CA VAL A 178 17.59 -5.59 -9.51
C VAL A 178 18.85 -6.45 -9.40
N TRP A 179 18.96 -7.28 -8.36
CA TRP A 179 20.07 -8.22 -8.18
C TRP A 179 20.18 -9.23 -9.33
N SER A 180 19.06 -9.83 -9.74
CA SER A 180 18.99 -10.75 -10.88
C SER A 180 19.42 -10.10 -12.20
N LEU A 181 19.09 -8.81 -12.38
CA LEU A 181 19.50 -8.04 -13.56
C LEU A 181 20.99 -7.68 -13.54
N ALA A 182 21.52 -7.23 -12.40
CA ALA A 182 22.93 -6.87 -12.25
C ALA A 182 23.86 -8.08 -12.48
N THR A 183 23.55 -9.22 -11.85
CA THR A 183 24.35 -10.45 -11.98
C THR A 183 24.35 -11.01 -13.41
N SER A 184 23.29 -10.76 -14.19
CA SER A 184 23.23 -11.20 -15.58
C SER A 184 24.18 -10.45 -16.52
N ARG A 185 24.33 -9.14 -16.33
CA ARG A 185 25.26 -8.33 -17.13
C ARG A 185 26.73 -8.65 -16.84
N GLY A 186 27.04 -9.02 -15.59
CA GLY A 186 28.40 -9.41 -15.21
C GLY A 186 28.90 -10.65 -15.94
N ARG A 187 28.03 -11.64 -16.16
CA ARG A 187 28.40 -12.86 -16.90
C ARG A 187 28.58 -12.65 -18.39
N GLU A 188 27.74 -11.81 -19.02
CA GLU A 188 27.87 -11.50 -20.45
C GLU A 188 29.15 -10.71 -20.79
N ARG A 189 29.83 -10.10 -19.79
CA ARG A 189 31.08 -9.36 -19.98
C ARG A 189 32.35 -10.16 -19.66
N GLY A 190 32.22 -11.30 -18.98
CA GLY A 190 33.34 -12.15 -18.57
C GLY A 190 33.52 -13.40 -19.42
N ALA A 191 32.64 -13.60 -20.42
CA ALA A 191 32.73 -14.61 -21.47
C ALA A 191 33.11 -13.92 -22.78
#